data_AF-A0A2D7SMI3-F1
#
_entry.id   AF-A0A2D7SMI3-F1
#
_cell.length_a   1.000
_cell.length_b   1.000
_cell.length_c   1.000
_cell.angle_alpha   90.00
_cell.angle_beta   90.00
_cell.angle_gamma   90.00
#
_symmetry.space_group_name_H-M   'P 1'
#
loop_
_entity.id
_entity.type
_entity.pdbx_description
1 polymer ?
#
loop_
_entity_poly.entity_id
_entity_poly.type
_entity_poly.pdbx_seq_one_letter_code
_entity_poly.pdbx_strand_id
1 'polypeptide(L)'
;MIRNPEKYWTDSATKALVGRKIVKVQYMTKDNAEESGWFQRPIFLILDDGTFLFPQSDDEGNDGGALGHVAPDEKLNEDGYNHQPIYPVLRNH
;
A
#
# COMPACT_ATOMS: atom_id res chain seq x y z
N MET A 1 23.94 6.56 -8.88
CA MET A 1 22.90 7.50 -8.39
C MET A 1 21.85 7.67 -9.48
N ILE A 2 20.57 7.45 -9.15
CA ILE A 2 19.47 7.61 -10.10
C ILE A 2 19.23 9.12 -10.30
N ARG A 3 19.20 9.58 -11.55
CA ARG A 3 19.10 11.03 -11.87
C ARG A 3 17.69 11.60 -11.69
N ASN A 4 16.67 10.76 -11.80
CA ASN A 4 15.27 11.10 -11.55
C ASN A 4 14.59 9.92 -10.85
N PRO A 5 14.61 9.86 -9.51
CA PRO A 5 14.09 8.73 -8.74
C PRO A 5 12.57 8.58 -8.91
N GLU A 6 11.82 9.68 -8.94
CA GLU A 6 10.36 9.65 -9.12
C GLU A 6 9.97 8.93 -10.42
N LYS A 7 10.57 9.32 -11.54
CA LYS A 7 10.31 8.68 -12.84
C LYS A 7 10.73 7.21 -12.83
N TYR A 8 11.93 6.92 -12.33
CA TYR A 8 12.46 5.56 -12.33
C TYR A 8 11.59 4.59 -11.54
N TRP A 9 11.21 4.99 -10.32
CA TRP A 9 10.39 4.15 -9.44
C TRP A 9 8.93 4.08 -9.92
N THR A 10 8.38 5.16 -10.47
CA THR A 10 7.05 5.15 -11.10
C THR A 10 7.01 4.20 -12.29
N ASP A 11 8.00 4.25 -13.20
CA ASP A 11 8.07 3.37 -14.36
C ASP A 11 8.21 1.90 -13.91
N SER A 12 9.03 1.64 -12.90
CA SER A 12 9.28 0.30 -12.36
C SER A 12 8.02 -0.28 -11.71
N ALA A 13 7.34 0.50 -10.86
CA ALA A 13 6.08 0.11 -10.22
C ALA A 13 4.97 -0.07 -11.25
N THR A 14 4.85 0.82 -12.25
CA THR A 14 3.88 0.69 -13.34
C THR A 14 4.07 -0.62 -14.08
N LYS A 15 5.31 -0.95 -14.46
CA LYS A 15 5.64 -2.19 -15.15
C LYS A 15 5.36 -3.44 -14.32
N ALA A 16 5.58 -3.38 -13.01
CA ALA A 16 5.36 -4.52 -12.12
C ALA A 16 3.88 -4.72 -11.75
N LEU A 17 3.11 -3.63 -11.58
CA LEU A 17 1.82 -3.66 -10.91
C LEU A 17 0.61 -3.39 -11.83
N VAL A 18 0.75 -2.58 -12.88
CA VAL A 18 -0.40 -2.21 -13.72
C VAL A 18 -0.93 -3.43 -14.48
N GLY A 19 -2.24 -3.65 -14.37
CA GLY A 19 -2.92 -4.80 -14.97
C GLY A 19 -2.91 -6.07 -14.10
N ARG A 20 -2.16 -6.07 -12.98
CA ARG A 20 -2.20 -7.16 -12.01
C ARG A 20 -3.51 -7.14 -11.23
N LYS A 21 -3.98 -8.34 -10.88
CA LYS A 21 -5.13 -8.51 -10.01
C LYS A 21 -4.66 -8.90 -8.61
N ILE A 22 -5.23 -8.26 -7.59
CA ILE A 22 -5.17 -8.77 -6.23
C ILE A 22 -6.08 -10.00 -6.18
N VAL A 23 -5.50 -11.17 -5.93
CA VAL A 23 -6.22 -12.45 -5.87
C VAL A 23 -6.43 -12.95 -4.44
N LYS A 24 -5.70 -12.40 -3.47
CA LYS A 24 -5.86 -12.71 -2.05
C LYS A 24 -5.43 -11.53 -1.18
N VAL A 25 -6.18 -11.30 -0.11
CA VAL A 25 -5.84 -10.35 0.96
C VAL A 25 -5.80 -11.11 2.28
N GLN A 26 -4.72 -10.98 3.03
CA GLN A 26 -4.58 -11.64 4.33
C GLN A 26 -3.68 -10.83 5.27
N TYR A 27 -3.78 -11.04 6.57
CA TYR A 27 -2.72 -10.62 7.48
C TYR A 27 -1.46 -11.47 7.28
N MET A 28 -0.29 -10.86 7.50
CA MET A 28 0.96 -11.59 7.69
C MET A 28 0.78 -12.64 8.81
N THR A 29 1.28 -13.85 8.59
CA THR A 29 1.22 -14.93 9.60
C THR A 29 2.18 -14.62 10.76
N LYS A 30 2.04 -15.33 11.87
CA LYS A 30 3.00 -15.19 12.98
C LYS A 30 4.38 -15.69 12.57
N ASP A 31 4.44 -16.83 11.89
CA ASP A 31 5.67 -17.43 11.40
C ASP A 31 6.45 -16.47 10.49
N ASN A 32 5.79 -15.78 9.54
CA ASN A 32 6.48 -14.81 8.69
C ASN A 32 6.95 -13.56 9.46
N ALA A 33 6.24 -13.15 10.51
CA ALA A 33 6.67 -12.05 11.35
C ALA A 33 7.92 -12.44 12.15
N GLU A 34 7.93 -13.65 12.72
CA GLU A 34 9.09 -14.20 13.44
C GLU A 34 10.30 -14.35 12.50
N GLU A 35 10.11 -14.88 11.29
CA GLU A 35 11.16 -14.99 10.27
C GLU A 35 11.71 -13.62 9.84
N SER A 36 10.85 -12.60 9.75
CA SER A 36 11.23 -11.24 9.37
C SER A 36 11.82 -10.43 10.53
N GLY A 37 11.73 -10.94 11.77
CA GLY A 37 12.07 -10.17 12.98
C GLY A 37 11.11 -9.01 13.26
N TRP A 38 9.89 -9.07 12.70
CA TRP A 38 8.90 -8.01 12.79
C TRP A 38 7.95 -8.24 13.98
N PHE A 39 7.62 -7.17 14.68
CA PHE A 39 6.68 -7.20 15.81
C PHE A 39 5.24 -6.96 15.36
N GLN A 40 5.06 -6.12 14.33
CA GLN A 40 3.78 -5.82 13.70
C GLN A 40 3.53 -6.74 12.50
N ARG A 41 2.26 -7.08 12.28
CA ARG A 41 1.82 -7.93 11.17
C ARG A 41 0.95 -7.12 10.21
N PRO A 42 1.49 -6.63 9.09
CA PRO A 42 0.72 -5.83 8.17
C PRO A 42 -0.22 -6.70 7.30
N ILE A 43 -1.10 -6.04 6.55
CA ILE A 43 -1.90 -6.69 5.51
C ILE A 43 -1.02 -6.97 4.29
N PHE A 44 -1.14 -8.19 3.76
CA PHE A 44 -0.58 -8.63 2.49
C PHE A 44 -1.65 -8.57 1.41
N LEU A 45 -1.32 -7.92 0.29
CA LEU A 45 -2.06 -7.93 -0.96
C LEU A 45 -1.32 -8.84 -1.94
N ILE A 46 -1.84 -10.04 -2.20
CA ILE A 46 -1.20 -11.03 -3.06
C ILE A 46 -1.78 -10.91 -4.48
N LEU A 47 -0.89 -10.78 -5.46
CA LEU A 47 -1.20 -10.60 -6.87
C LEU A 47 -1.28 -11.94 -7.62
N ASP A 48 -1.85 -11.91 -8.82
CA ASP A 48 -2.04 -13.08 -9.69
C ASP A 48 -0.77 -13.82 -10.09
N ASP A 49 0.42 -13.20 -9.98
CA ASP A 49 1.72 -13.81 -10.25
C ASP A 49 2.48 -14.26 -9.00
N GLY A 50 1.84 -14.20 -7.83
CA GLY A 50 2.44 -14.56 -6.54
C GLY A 50 3.23 -13.43 -5.87
N THR A 51 3.41 -12.28 -6.52
CA THR A 51 3.92 -11.06 -5.87
C THR A 51 3.01 -10.68 -4.71
N PHE A 52 3.57 -10.22 -3.59
CA PHE A 52 2.78 -9.67 -2.50
C PHE A 52 3.26 -8.26 -2.14
N LEU A 53 2.30 -7.38 -1.87
CA LEU A 53 2.53 -6.01 -1.43
C LEU A 53 2.14 -5.87 0.04
N PHE A 54 2.91 -5.11 0.79
CA PHE A 54 2.67 -4.86 2.21
C PHE A 54 3.24 -3.50 2.62
N PRO A 55 2.55 -2.76 3.51
CA PRO A 55 3.11 -1.56 4.10
C PRO A 55 4.28 -1.93 5.03
N GLN A 56 5.37 -1.18 4.89
CA GLN A 56 6.53 -1.20 5.79
C GLN A 56 6.52 0.10 6.60
N SER A 57 7.14 0.09 7.78
CA SER A 57 7.22 1.30 8.61
C SER A 57 8.19 2.34 8.03
N ASP A 58 9.21 1.88 7.30
CA ASP A 58 10.24 2.69 6.65
C ASP A 58 10.72 2.04 5.34
N ASP A 59 11.71 2.66 4.69
CA ASP A 59 12.29 2.23 3.42
C ASP A 59 13.43 1.21 3.56
N GLU A 60 13.89 0.92 4.78
CA GLU A 60 14.85 -0.14 5.10
C GLU A 60 14.16 -1.50 5.27
N GLY A 61 12.85 -1.48 5.56
CA GLY A 61 12.04 -2.66 5.81
C GLY A 61 11.97 -3.08 7.26
N ASN A 62 12.08 -2.11 8.17
CA ASN A 62 11.91 -2.37 9.59
C ASN A 62 10.41 -2.37 9.93
N ASP A 63 9.89 -3.55 10.24
CA ASP A 63 8.55 -3.77 10.78
C ASP A 63 7.37 -3.46 9.83
N GLY A 64 6.21 -3.99 10.19
CA GLY A 64 4.96 -3.79 9.46
C GLY A 64 4.35 -2.40 9.66
N GLY A 65 4.02 -1.74 8.56
CA GLY A 65 3.34 -0.44 8.56
C GLY A 65 1.81 -0.52 8.54
N ALA A 66 1.15 0.64 8.57
CA ALA A 66 -0.30 0.77 8.40
C ALA A 66 -0.68 0.92 6.91
N LEU A 67 -1.80 0.32 6.50
CA LEU A 67 -2.39 0.50 5.16
C LEU A 67 -3.60 1.43 5.26
N GLY A 68 -3.49 2.63 4.70
CA GLY A 68 -4.64 3.52 4.47
C GLY A 68 -5.38 3.14 3.19
N HIS A 69 -6.71 3.24 3.21
CA HIS A 69 -7.53 3.13 2.00
C HIS A 69 -8.49 4.31 1.91
N VAL A 70 -8.82 4.74 0.70
CA VAL A 70 -9.82 5.78 0.42
C VAL A 70 -10.71 5.24 -0.69
N ALA A 71 -12.00 5.13 -0.43
CA ALA A 71 -13.00 4.79 -1.44
C ALA A 71 -13.40 6.05 -2.24
N PRO A 72 -13.54 5.98 -3.57
CA PRO A 72 -13.88 7.13 -4.40
C PRO A 72 -15.31 7.66 -4.20
N ASP A 73 -16.20 6.91 -3.55
CA ASP A 73 -17.64 7.16 -3.49
C ASP A 73 -18.26 7.10 -2.08
N GLU A 74 -17.47 7.18 -1.01
CA GLU A 74 -18.03 7.43 0.32
C GLU A 74 -18.61 8.87 0.36
N LYS A 75 -19.87 8.99 -0.05
CA LYS A 75 -20.67 10.17 0.22
C LYS A 75 -20.74 10.34 1.73
N LEU A 76 -20.16 11.45 2.19
CA LEU A 76 -20.50 12.11 3.44
C LEU A 76 -21.99 11.96 3.78
N ASN A 77 -22.32 11.36 4.93
CA ASN A 77 -23.66 11.42 5.48
C ASN A 77 -23.93 12.85 6.04
N GLU A 78 -25.21 13.24 6.10
CA GLU A 78 -25.70 14.60 6.41
C GLU A 78 -25.29 15.16 7.79
N ASP A 79 -24.78 14.30 8.66
CA ASP A 79 -24.37 14.54 10.04
C ASP A 79 -22.91 15.02 10.22
N GLY A 80 -22.24 15.33 9.10
CA GLY A 80 -21.22 16.38 9.08
C GLY A 80 -19.86 16.05 9.71
N TYR A 81 -19.59 14.80 10.10
CA TYR A 81 -18.26 14.37 10.52
C TYR A 81 -17.62 13.45 9.46
N ASN A 82 -17.06 14.06 8.41
CA ASN A 82 -15.75 13.60 7.95
C ASN A 82 -14.71 14.54 8.56
N HIS A 83 -13.75 13.98 9.28
CA HIS A 83 -12.42 14.57 9.17
C HIS A 83 -12.08 14.52 7.69
N GLN A 84 -12.07 15.69 7.03
CA GLN A 84 -11.58 15.86 5.66
C GLN A 84 -10.38 14.93 5.46
N PRO A 85 -10.39 13.99 4.49
CA PRO A 85 -9.17 13.26 4.22
C PRO A 85 -8.09 14.29 3.87
N ILE A 86 -7.03 14.34 4.66
CA ILE A 86 -5.84 15.18 4.46
C ILE A 86 -5.00 14.63 3.29
N TYR A 87 -5.65 14.09 2.27
CA TYR A 87 -5.00 13.42 1.15
C TYR A 87 -5.07 14.30 -0.10
N PRO A 88 -3.98 14.35 -0.88
CA PRO A 88 -3.92 15.17 -2.08
C PRO A 88 -5.00 14.72 -3.07
N VAL A 89 -5.93 15.63 -3.38
CA VAL A 89 -6.84 15.47 -4.52
C VAL A 89 -5.96 15.43 -5.77
N LEU A 90 -5.85 14.26 -6.41
CA LEU A 90 -5.18 14.13 -7.71
C LEU A 90 -5.95 14.99 -8.72
N ARG A 91 -5.45 16.20 -8.99
CA ARG A 91 -5.92 17.02 -10.10
C ARG A 91 -5.24 16.48 -11.36
N ASN A 92 -6.03 15.88 -12.24
CA ASN A 92 -5.56 15.54 -13.58
C ASN A 92 -5.09 16.85 -14.26
N HIS A 93 -3.81 16.90 -14.62
CA HIS A 93 -3.22 17.93 -15.48
C HIS A 93 -3.22 17.47 -16.93
#